data_AF-A0A3A0ANX5-F1
#
_entry.id   AF-A0A3A0ANX5-F1
#
_cell.length_a   1.000
_cell.length_b   1.000
_cell.length_c   1.000
_cell.angle_alpha   90.00
_cell.angle_beta   90.00
_cell.angle_gamma   90.00
#
_symmetry.space_group_name_H-M   'P 1'
#
loop_
_entity.id
_entity.type
_entity.pdbx_description
1 polymer ?
#
loop_
_entity_poly.entity_id
_entity_poly.type
_entity_poly.pdbx_seq_one_letter_code
_entity_poly.pdbx_strand_id
1 'polypeptide(L)'
;MPKIRVDLESVQVTDGQGVAEGDLELRIQVQEGKNRVVWPSLNGSVKVDKKGPPHTINNAHVATYEIASGTLSKRFTIEVTEVDKGLHGQDDIGQGTIILDLSPNMKPQTKYATIDLKRPNMSYNGQVKVALTAQQVR
;
A
#
# COMPACT_ATOMS: atom_id res chain seq x y z
N MET A 1 15.85 -20.45 -12.30
CA MET A 1 15.20 -19.25 -12.90
C MET A 1 15.19 -18.16 -11.84
N PRO A 2 15.57 -16.91 -12.18
CA PRO A 2 15.48 -15.78 -11.24
C PRO A 2 14.05 -15.62 -10.71
N LYS A 3 13.95 -15.42 -9.40
CA LYS A 3 12.69 -15.16 -8.70
C LYS A 3 12.64 -13.69 -8.33
N ILE A 4 11.57 -13.01 -8.71
CA ILE A 4 11.33 -11.62 -8.35
C ILE A 4 10.22 -11.58 -7.31
N ARG A 5 10.53 -11.06 -6.14
CA ARG A 5 9.60 -10.88 -5.01
C ARG A 5 9.09 -9.45 -5.02
N VAL A 6 7.78 -9.29 -4.79
CA VAL A 6 7.12 -7.99 -4.60
C VAL A 6 6.58 -7.92 -3.17
N ASP A 7 6.90 -6.81 -2.50
CA ASP A 7 6.52 -6.53 -1.12
C ASP A 7 5.81 -5.18 -1.02
N LEU A 8 4.85 -5.09 -0.09
CA LEU A 8 4.36 -3.82 0.43
C LEU A 8 5.40 -3.28 1.41
N GLU A 9 6.06 -2.19 1.01
CA GLU A 9 7.28 -1.69 1.66
C GLU A 9 6.97 -0.65 2.73
N SER A 10 6.09 0.32 2.44
CA SER A 10 5.79 1.40 3.38
C SER A 10 4.49 2.11 3.05
N VAL A 11 4.00 2.86 4.04
CA VAL A 11 2.92 3.82 3.90
C VAL A 11 3.29 5.13 4.59
N GLN A 12 2.90 6.26 4.01
CA GLN A 12 3.07 7.58 4.61
C GLN A 12 1.76 8.34 4.49
N VAL A 13 1.31 8.99 5.56
CA VAL A 13 0.20 9.95 5.50
C VAL A 13 0.76 11.28 5.00
N THR A 14 0.48 11.65 3.74
CA THR A 14 1.03 12.89 3.15
C THR A 14 0.15 14.10 3.35
N ASP A 15 -1.16 13.91 3.56
CA ASP A 15 -2.06 14.98 3.97
C ASP A 15 -3.22 14.44 4.81
N GLY A 16 -3.83 15.32 5.61
CA GLY A 16 -5.05 15.01 6.35
C GLY A 16 -5.81 16.30 6.59
N GLN A 17 -6.98 16.45 6.00
CA GLN A 17 -7.91 17.53 6.30
C GLN A 17 -9.11 16.95 7.06
N GLY A 18 -9.43 17.52 8.22
CA GLY A 18 -10.66 17.19 8.95
C GLY A 18 -10.51 16.42 10.26
N VAL A 19 -9.36 15.77 10.53
CA VAL A 19 -9.10 15.20 11.86
C VAL A 19 -8.31 16.21 12.68
N ALA A 20 -9.02 16.91 13.54
CA ALA A 20 -8.42 17.55 14.70
C ALA A 20 -7.76 16.45 15.53
N GLU A 21 -6.44 16.53 15.69
CA GLU A 21 -5.62 15.77 16.65
C GLU A 21 -5.45 14.25 16.39
N GLY A 22 -4.52 13.87 15.49
CA GLY A 22 -3.84 12.58 15.65
C GLY A 22 -3.42 11.81 14.40
N ASP A 23 -2.76 10.69 14.67
CA ASP A 23 -2.33 9.67 13.71
C ASP A 23 -3.53 9.02 13.03
N LEU A 24 -3.38 8.58 11.78
CA LEU A 24 -4.41 7.80 11.08
C LEU A 24 -4.25 6.31 11.37
N GLU A 25 -5.32 5.63 11.75
CA GLU A 25 -5.33 4.18 11.89
C GLU A 25 -5.56 3.52 10.52
N LEU A 26 -4.51 3.00 9.89
CA LEU A 26 -4.58 2.51 8.52
C LEU A 26 -4.64 0.99 8.42
N ARG A 27 -5.39 0.52 7.42
CA ARG A 27 -5.36 -0.83 6.87
C ARG A 27 -5.20 -0.75 5.35
N ILE A 28 -4.32 -1.56 4.80
CA ILE A 28 -3.95 -1.57 3.38
C ILE A 28 -4.14 -2.98 2.84
N GLN A 29 -4.82 -3.10 1.71
CA GLN A 29 -4.91 -4.33 0.94
C GLN A 29 -4.21 -4.13 -0.41
N VAL A 30 -3.31 -5.05 -0.76
CA VAL A 30 -2.67 -5.08 -2.07
C VAL A 30 -3.05 -6.37 -2.78
N GLN A 31 -3.46 -6.26 -4.04
CA GLN A 31 -3.90 -7.39 -4.85
C GLN A 31 -3.29 -7.37 -6.26
N GLU A 32 -2.88 -8.53 -6.76
CA GLU A 32 -2.54 -8.80 -8.16
C GLU A 32 -3.09 -10.18 -8.54
N GLY A 33 -4.11 -10.23 -9.40
CA GLY A 33 -4.78 -11.49 -9.73
C GLY A 33 -5.31 -12.22 -8.49
N LYS A 34 -4.78 -13.41 -8.22
CA LYS A 34 -5.11 -14.23 -7.04
C LYS A 34 -4.24 -13.92 -5.81
N ASN A 35 -3.14 -13.19 -5.99
CA ASN A 35 -2.25 -12.81 -4.89
C ASN A 35 -2.88 -11.65 -4.11
N ARG A 36 -2.99 -11.81 -2.79
CA ARG A 36 -3.57 -10.78 -1.91
C ARG A 36 -2.80 -10.74 -0.60
N VAL A 37 -2.43 -9.53 -0.17
CA VAL A 37 -1.92 -9.26 1.17
C VAL A 37 -2.75 -8.16 1.83
N VAL A 38 -2.97 -8.28 3.13
CA VAL A 38 -3.62 -7.26 3.96
C VAL A 38 -2.65 -6.91 5.09
N TRP A 39 -2.39 -5.61 5.26
CA TRP A 39 -1.53 -5.06 6.29
C TRP A 39 -2.29 -4.01 7.13
N PRO A 40 -2.20 -4.05 8.47
CA PRO A 40 -1.76 -5.20 9.26
C PRO A 40 -2.66 -6.43 9.00
N SER A 41 -2.29 -7.61 9.52
CA SER A 41 -3.08 -8.84 9.35
C SER A 41 -4.57 -8.64 9.66
N LEU A 42 -5.44 -9.50 9.09
CA LEU A 42 -6.90 -9.33 9.12
C LEU A 42 -7.45 -8.86 10.48
N ASN A 43 -8.26 -7.78 10.43
CA ASN A 43 -8.92 -7.07 11.55
C ASN A 43 -8.03 -6.10 12.36
N GLY A 44 -6.78 -5.85 11.96
CA GLY A 44 -5.96 -4.81 12.57
C GLY A 44 -6.03 -3.46 11.84
N SER A 45 -5.57 -2.42 12.55
CA SER A 45 -5.16 -1.12 12.02
C SER A 45 -3.84 -0.72 12.69
N VAL A 46 -3.02 0.08 12.02
CA VAL A 46 -1.78 0.65 12.60
C VAL A 46 -1.86 2.17 12.54
N LYS A 47 -1.51 2.83 13.64
CA LYS A 47 -1.38 4.29 13.69
C LYS A 47 -0.17 4.74 12.86
N VAL A 48 -0.41 5.67 11.94
CA VAL A 48 0.61 6.28 11.11
C VAL A 48 0.55 7.79 11.27
N ASP A 49 1.67 8.37 11.67
CA ASP A 49 1.81 9.79 11.96
C ASP A 49 1.46 10.64 10.74
N LYS A 50 0.56 11.59 10.95
CA LYS A 50 0.16 12.56 9.93
C LYS A 50 1.34 13.44 9.53
N LYS A 51 1.65 13.51 8.22
CA LYS A 51 2.81 14.25 7.68
C LYS A 51 4.15 13.80 8.29
N GLY A 52 4.17 12.62 8.90
CA GLY A 52 5.37 12.00 9.45
C GLY A 52 6.24 11.34 8.38
N PRO A 53 7.36 10.72 8.77
CA PRO A 53 8.14 9.90 7.87
C PRO A 53 7.34 8.66 7.40
N PRO A 54 7.72 8.02 6.29
CA PRO A 54 7.13 6.74 5.90
C PRO A 54 7.23 5.70 7.01
N HIS A 55 6.12 5.05 7.31
CA HIS A 55 6.06 3.88 8.17
C HIS A 55 6.48 2.64 7.38
N THR A 56 7.60 2.03 7.76
CA THR A 56 8.10 0.81 7.12
C THR A 56 7.23 -0.40 7.48
N ILE A 57 6.83 -1.15 6.46
CA ILE A 57 6.01 -2.35 6.59
C ILE A 57 6.93 -3.57 6.45
N ASN A 58 7.20 -4.22 7.57
CA ASN A 58 7.97 -5.46 7.57
C ASN A 58 7.06 -6.66 7.27
N ASN A 59 7.52 -7.57 6.41
CA ASN A 59 6.89 -8.88 6.13
C ASN A 59 5.52 -8.86 5.42
N ALA A 60 5.19 -7.84 4.64
CA ALA A 60 3.99 -7.84 3.80
C ALA A 60 4.29 -8.31 2.37
N HIS A 61 4.53 -9.62 2.22
CA HIS A 61 4.77 -10.24 0.91
C HIS A 61 3.50 -10.27 0.06
N VAL A 62 3.57 -9.74 -1.16
CA VAL A 62 2.44 -9.75 -2.11
C VAL A 62 2.51 -10.98 -3.00
N ALA A 63 3.60 -11.13 -3.77
CA ALA A 63 3.73 -12.17 -4.80
C ALA A 63 5.20 -12.42 -5.18
N THR A 64 5.47 -13.64 -5.65
CA THR A 64 6.77 -14.02 -6.26
C THR A 64 6.55 -14.51 -7.68
N TYR A 65 7.38 -14.06 -8.61
CA TYR A 65 7.33 -14.44 -10.02
C TYR A 65 8.64 -15.09 -10.46
N GLU A 66 8.55 -16.20 -11.18
CA GLU A 66 9.69 -16.80 -11.86
C GLU A 66 9.77 -16.22 -13.28
N ILE A 67 10.90 -15.59 -13.61
CA ILE A 67 11.08 -14.91 -14.90
C ILE A 67 12.36 -15.44 -15.54
N ALA A 68 12.22 -16.17 -16.63
CA ALA A 68 13.35 -16.73 -17.37
C ALA A 68 14.01 -15.68 -18.28
N SER A 69 13.21 -14.87 -18.97
CA SER A 69 13.67 -13.83 -19.90
C SER A 69 12.59 -12.77 -20.11
N GLY A 70 12.97 -11.62 -20.69
CA GLY A 70 12.07 -10.52 -21.01
C GLY A 70 11.61 -9.69 -19.81
N THR A 71 10.59 -8.88 -20.03
CA THR A 71 9.96 -8.02 -19.03
C THR A 71 8.51 -8.43 -18.84
N LEU A 72 8.10 -8.62 -17.58
CA LEU A 72 6.74 -8.93 -17.18
C LEU A 72 6.15 -7.73 -16.43
N SER A 73 5.22 -7.02 -17.05
CA SER A 73 4.52 -5.91 -16.42
C SER A 73 3.35 -6.41 -15.57
N LYS A 74 3.34 -6.04 -14.29
CA LYS A 74 2.34 -6.45 -13.30
C LYS A 74 1.64 -5.25 -12.70
N ARG A 75 0.30 -5.27 -12.73
CA ARG A 75 -0.56 -4.22 -12.15
C ARG A 75 -1.06 -4.68 -10.79
N PHE A 76 -0.76 -3.88 -9.77
CA PHE A 76 -1.19 -4.07 -8.40
C PHE A 76 -2.27 -3.05 -8.07
N THR A 77 -3.40 -3.51 -7.58
CA THR A 77 -4.46 -2.66 -7.02
C THR A 77 -4.23 -2.53 -5.52
N ILE A 78 -4.29 -1.31 -5.01
CA ILE A 78 -4.09 -0.98 -3.61
C ILE A 78 -5.38 -0.36 -3.10
N GLU A 79 -5.92 -0.89 -2.02
CA GLU A 79 -7.03 -0.30 -1.28
C GLU A 79 -6.52 0.10 0.10
N VAL A 80 -6.86 1.30 0.52
CA VAL A 80 -6.52 1.83 1.84
C VAL A 80 -7.82 2.17 2.56
N THR A 81 -7.93 1.69 3.78
CA THR A 81 -8.98 2.04 4.74
C THR A 81 -8.33 2.79 5.88
N GLU A 82 -8.80 3.99 6.17
CA GLU A 82 -8.61 4.61 7.47
C GLU A 82 -9.76 4.16 8.38
N VAL A 83 -9.41 3.54 9.51
CA VAL A 83 -10.34 2.89 10.44
C VAL A 83 -10.61 3.86 11.59
N ASP A 84 -11.78 4.49 11.59
CA ASP A 84 -12.20 5.39 12.67
C ASP A 84 -12.95 4.59 13.74
N LYS A 85 -12.39 4.53 14.96
CA LYS A 85 -13.00 3.85 16.12
C LYS A 85 -13.94 4.75 16.95
N GLY A 86 -14.21 5.98 16.52
CA GLY A 86 -15.08 6.92 17.23
C GLY A 86 -16.57 6.57 17.21
N LEU A 87 -17.35 7.19 18.12
CA LEU A 87 -18.80 6.98 18.33
C LEU A 87 -19.70 7.26 17.09
N HIS A 88 -19.16 7.92 16.07
CA HIS A 88 -19.82 8.21 14.79
C HIS A 88 -18.96 7.82 13.56
N GLY A 89 -17.88 7.04 13.78
CA GLY A 89 -16.77 6.84 12.86
C GLY A 89 -17.13 5.98 11.65
N GLN A 90 -17.10 6.60 10.48
CA GLN A 90 -17.16 5.88 9.21
C GLN A 90 -15.75 5.82 8.64
N ASP A 91 -15.36 4.64 8.19
CA ASP A 91 -14.09 4.42 7.52
C ASP A 91 -13.96 5.29 6.26
N ASP A 92 -12.83 5.97 6.12
CA ASP A 92 -12.47 6.64 4.87
C ASP A 92 -11.70 5.65 3.97
N ILE A 93 -12.09 5.56 2.70
CA ILE A 93 -11.55 4.57 1.77
C ILE A 93 -10.95 5.25 0.55
N GLY A 94 -9.81 4.75 0.10
CA GLY A 94 -9.16 5.16 -1.14
C GLY A 94 -8.60 3.97 -1.91
N GLN A 95 -8.49 4.11 -3.23
CA GLN A 95 -7.90 3.09 -4.09
C GLN A 95 -6.86 3.70 -5.03
N GLY A 96 -5.81 2.94 -5.31
CA GLY A 96 -4.74 3.30 -6.23
C GLY A 96 -4.20 2.10 -6.99
N THR A 97 -3.32 2.36 -7.95
CA THR A 97 -2.64 1.29 -8.70
C THR A 97 -1.16 1.57 -8.85
N ILE A 98 -0.36 0.50 -8.86
CA ILE A 98 1.06 0.54 -9.19
C ILE A 98 1.33 -0.51 -10.28
N ILE A 99 2.10 -0.13 -11.30
CA ILE A 99 2.56 -1.05 -12.33
C ILE A 99 4.07 -1.25 -12.16
N LEU A 100 4.50 -2.49 -11.94
CA LEU A 100 5.91 -2.87 -11.84
C LEU A 100 6.33 -3.67 -13.06
N ASP A 101 7.48 -3.32 -13.65
CA ASP A 101 8.07 -4.01 -14.78
C ASP A 101 9.18 -4.92 -14.28
N LEU A 102 8.94 -6.23 -14.29
CA LEU A 102 9.79 -7.22 -13.64
C LEU A 102 10.67 -7.90 -14.68
N SER A 103 11.97 -8.02 -14.41
CA SER A 103 12.91 -8.70 -15.31
C SER A 103 13.95 -9.51 -14.53
N PRO A 104 14.58 -10.54 -15.14
CA PRO A 104 15.45 -11.48 -14.42
C PRO A 104 16.69 -10.85 -13.77
N ASN A 105 17.17 -9.72 -14.30
CA ASN A 105 18.38 -9.01 -13.87
C ASN A 105 18.08 -7.60 -13.34
N MET A 106 16.85 -7.37 -12.88
CA MET A 106 16.47 -6.05 -12.37
C MET A 106 17.23 -5.70 -11.09
N LYS A 107 17.59 -4.43 -10.94
CA LYS A 107 17.92 -3.87 -9.62
C LYS A 107 16.63 -3.75 -8.80
N PRO A 108 16.71 -3.75 -7.45
CA PRO A 108 15.55 -3.42 -6.62
C PRO A 108 14.93 -2.10 -7.10
N GLN A 109 13.61 -2.10 -7.28
CA GLN A 109 12.85 -0.92 -7.67
C GLN A 109 11.72 -0.70 -6.68
N THR A 110 11.48 0.55 -6.31
CA THR A 110 10.34 0.96 -5.50
C THR A 110 9.49 1.91 -6.30
N LYS A 111 8.19 1.65 -6.37
CA LYS A 111 7.20 2.56 -6.96
C LYS A 111 6.17 2.95 -5.90
N TYR A 112 5.55 4.10 -6.13
CA TYR A 112 4.61 4.69 -5.18
C TYR A 112 3.26 4.95 -5.85
N ALA A 113 2.19 4.81 -5.08
CA ALA A 113 0.87 5.35 -5.41
C ALA A 113 0.48 6.35 -4.34
N THR A 114 0.05 7.53 -4.77
CA THR A 114 -0.64 8.49 -3.92
C THR A 114 -2.13 8.19 -4.01
N ILE A 115 -2.76 7.95 -2.85
CA ILE A 115 -4.12 7.48 -2.74
C ILE A 115 -4.90 8.47 -1.88
N ASP A 116 -5.99 8.95 -2.47
CA ASP A 116 -6.90 9.86 -1.83
C ASP A 116 -7.95 9.08 -1.03
N LEU A 117 -8.07 9.38 0.27
CA LEU A 117 -9.05 8.81 1.19
C LEU A 117 -10.27 9.72 1.29
N LYS A 118 -11.45 9.12 1.21
CA LYS A 118 -12.72 9.84 1.35
C LYS A 118 -13.79 8.98 2.02
N ARG A 119 -14.65 9.66 2.76
CA ARG A 119 -15.93 9.12 3.21
C ARG A 119 -16.94 9.07 2.07
N PRO A 120 -17.94 8.17 2.08
CA PRO A 120 -19.10 8.27 1.21
C PRO A 120 -19.76 9.66 1.31
N ASN A 121 -20.01 10.29 0.15
CA ASN A 121 -20.67 11.60 0.02
C ASN A 121 -19.92 12.81 0.63
N MET A 122 -18.63 12.70 0.93
CA MET A 122 -17.79 13.85 1.33
C MET A 122 -16.73 14.17 0.28
N SER A 123 -16.19 15.39 0.35
CA SER A 123 -14.90 15.72 -0.26
C SER A 123 -13.79 14.90 0.40
N TYR A 124 -12.66 14.78 -0.29
CA TYR A 124 -11.46 14.11 0.20
C TYR A 124 -10.99 14.65 1.57
N ASN A 125 -10.56 13.76 2.46
CA ASN A 125 -10.18 14.05 3.85
C ASN A 125 -8.74 13.66 4.19
N GLY A 126 -8.03 12.89 3.37
CA GLY A 126 -6.66 12.54 3.68
C GLY A 126 -5.94 11.77 2.60
N GLN A 127 -4.62 11.92 2.53
CA GLN A 127 -3.79 11.27 1.53
C GLN A 127 -2.87 10.29 2.18
N VAL A 128 -2.65 9.19 1.49
CA VAL A 128 -1.53 8.31 1.78
C VAL A 128 -0.69 8.05 0.54
N LYS A 129 0.61 7.92 0.76
CA LYS A 129 1.57 7.44 -0.23
C LYS A 129 1.96 6.02 0.16
N VAL A 130 1.60 5.05 -0.68
CA VAL A 130 1.90 3.64 -0.48
C VAL A 130 3.03 3.21 -1.42
N ALA A 131 4.00 2.47 -0.91
CA ALA A 131 5.16 1.99 -1.66
C ALA A 131 5.12 0.47 -1.87
N LEU A 132 5.36 0.03 -3.11
CA LEU A 132 5.67 -1.37 -3.41
C LEU A 132 7.11 -1.48 -3.91
N THR A 133 7.82 -2.48 -3.41
CA THR A 133 9.18 -2.79 -3.83
C THR A 133 9.22 -4.14 -4.54
N ALA A 134 9.91 -4.19 -5.66
CA ALA A 134 10.20 -5.42 -6.38
C ALA A 134 11.71 -5.66 -6.42
N GLN A 135 12.13 -6.87 -6.09
CA GLN A 135 13.54 -7.23 -6.01
C GLN A 135 13.78 -8.71 -6.35
N GLN A 136 14.97 -9.01 -6.87
CA GLN A 136 15.39 -10.38 -7.10
C GLN A 136 15.69 -11.08 -5.76
N VAL A 137 15.10 -12.25 -5.56
CA VAL A 137 15.40 -13.15 -4.44
C VAL A 137 16.67 -13.93 -4.80
N ARG A 138 17.64 -13.91 -3.90
CA ARG A 138 18.88 -14.68 -4.02
C ARG A 138 18.67 -16.14 -3.63
#